data_AF-A0AA45BEV7-F1
#
_entry.id   AF-A0AA45BEV7-F1
#
_cell.length_a   1.000
_cell.length_b   1.000
_cell.length_c   1.000
_cell.angle_alpha   90.00
_cell.angle_beta   90.00
_cell.angle_gamma   90.00
#
_symmetry.space_group_name_H-M   'P 1'
#
loop_
_entity.id
_entity.type
_entity.pdbx_description
1 polymer ?
#
loop_
_entity_poly.entity_id
_entity_poly.type
_entity_poly.pdbx_seq_one_letter_code
_entity_poly.pdbx_strand_id
1 'polypeptide(L)'
;MPNTDRLTVVVSNAADGELATFSLASDGALAPLARYPAGDAVMPIAVQPDRARLYVAARGEQPAIVAFRIAPASGAFARVGATAIDASHAYLSLDRSGRWLLGASYGGSSLSVYDAARVRDGDGTPLQVVTDLAKAHAVVVSPDNRFAYVSSLGSDRIFAFALVEDADGLRVLEHGETRVPGGFGPRHLHFARDGHALVAVSEFQATLATFTRDAASGRLGDAQVSAHHPAVAGLAHGHARPPAPAVPSVWAADLHLTPDERFAYVSERTSSQLLCYRRTPDGTYAPAHATPTETQPRGFAIDPSGRWLVACGELSEYVSVYAIAPDDGTLTPHARVAGGRGANWIAMI
;
A
#
# COMPACT_ATOMS: atom_id res chain seq x y z
N MET A 1 30.53 8.07 3.90
CA MET A 1 29.21 8.44 3.35
C MET A 1 28.47 7.15 3.09
N PRO A 2 27.20 6.98 3.49
CA PRO A 2 26.47 5.77 3.13
C PRO A 2 26.37 5.71 1.60
N ASN A 3 26.61 4.52 1.05
CA ASN A 3 26.63 4.28 -0.38
C ASN A 3 25.23 4.55 -0.96
N THR A 4 25.07 5.64 -1.71
CA THR A 4 23.79 6.08 -2.30
C THR A 4 23.34 5.23 -3.49
N ASP A 5 24.09 4.18 -3.85
CA ASP A 5 23.90 3.42 -5.08
C ASP A 5 22.97 2.20 -4.93
N ARG A 6 22.43 1.94 -3.71
CA ARG A 6 21.61 0.76 -3.44
C ARG A 6 20.42 1.09 -2.53
N LEU A 7 19.25 0.64 -2.94
CA LEU A 7 18.01 0.69 -2.14
C LEU A 7 17.82 -0.65 -1.41
N THR A 8 17.21 -0.60 -0.23
CA THR A 8 16.77 -1.81 0.46
C THR A 8 15.30 -2.06 0.17
N VAL A 9 15.01 -3.16 -0.53
CA VAL A 9 13.65 -3.65 -0.74
C VAL A 9 13.28 -4.58 0.43
N VAL A 10 12.14 -4.32 1.06
CA VAL A 10 11.59 -5.13 2.14
C VAL A 10 10.32 -5.80 1.64
N VAL A 11 10.26 -7.14 1.76
CA VAL A 11 9.11 -7.95 1.36
C VAL A 11 8.51 -8.61 2.59
N SER A 12 7.20 -8.43 2.80
CA SER A 12 6.47 -9.13 3.85
C SER A 12 5.99 -10.50 3.37
N ASN A 13 6.39 -11.57 4.06
CA ASN A 13 6.05 -12.95 3.74
C ASN A 13 5.07 -13.49 4.78
N ALA A 14 3.76 -13.41 4.52
CA ALA A 14 2.75 -13.77 5.52
C ALA A 14 2.83 -15.22 5.99
N ALA A 15 3.07 -16.16 5.08
CA ALA A 15 3.07 -17.59 5.42
C ALA A 15 4.33 -18.02 6.17
N ASP A 16 5.46 -17.31 5.96
CA ASP A 16 6.70 -17.55 6.71
C ASP A 16 6.77 -16.74 8.02
N GLY A 17 5.93 -15.71 8.16
CA GLY A 17 5.88 -14.90 9.38
C GLY A 17 7.09 -13.95 9.55
N GLU A 18 7.68 -13.52 8.44
CA GLU A 18 8.94 -12.76 8.42
C GLU A 18 8.97 -11.65 7.35
N LEU A 19 9.92 -10.74 7.53
CA LEU A 19 10.35 -9.78 6.52
C LEU A 19 11.61 -10.30 5.84
N ALA A 20 11.62 -10.40 4.52
CA ALA A 20 12.84 -10.60 3.73
C ALA A 20 13.33 -9.26 3.18
N THR A 21 14.64 -9.05 3.21
CA THR A 21 15.28 -7.84 2.68
C THR A 21 16.20 -8.17 1.52
N PHE A 22 16.24 -7.26 0.55
CA PHE A 22 17.04 -7.37 -0.67
C PHE A 22 17.70 -6.04 -0.96
N SER A 23 18.91 -6.05 -1.52
CA SER A 23 19.50 -4.85 -2.11
C SER A 23 19.09 -4.75 -3.57
N LEU A 24 18.55 -3.62 -3.98
CA LEU A 24 18.34 -3.25 -5.38
C LEU A 24 19.44 -2.27 -5.80
N ALA A 25 20.28 -2.69 -6.75
CA ALA A 25 21.32 -1.84 -7.32
C ALA A 25 20.77 -0.93 -8.42
N SER A 26 21.53 0.12 -8.76
CA SER A 26 21.13 1.11 -9.77
C SER A 26 20.91 0.54 -11.17
N ASP A 27 21.49 -0.62 -11.48
CA ASP A 27 21.34 -1.35 -12.75
C ASP A 27 20.18 -2.35 -12.75
N GLY A 28 19.42 -2.44 -11.65
CA GLY A 28 18.27 -3.33 -11.51
C GLY A 28 18.60 -4.68 -10.85
N ALA A 29 19.87 -4.97 -10.57
CA ALA A 29 20.25 -6.22 -9.93
C ALA A 29 19.67 -6.30 -8.51
N LEU A 30 18.95 -7.39 -8.22
CA LEU A 30 18.36 -7.69 -6.91
C LEU A 30 19.14 -8.81 -6.25
N ALA A 31 19.59 -8.60 -5.00
CA ALA A 31 20.30 -9.62 -4.23
C ALA A 31 19.71 -9.76 -2.82
N PRO A 32 19.49 -10.98 -2.31
CA PRO A 32 18.99 -11.20 -0.96
C PRO A 32 20.00 -10.70 0.08
N LEU A 33 19.50 -10.16 1.19
CA LEU A 33 20.30 -9.67 2.32
C LEU A 33 20.06 -10.51 3.58
N ALA A 34 18.89 -10.32 4.20
CA ALA A 34 18.57 -10.93 5.50
C ALA A 34 17.07 -11.17 5.65
N ARG A 35 16.71 -12.04 6.60
CA ARG A 35 15.33 -12.36 6.99
C ARG A 35 15.13 -12.05 8.47
N TYR A 36 13.96 -11.53 8.80
CA TYR A 36 13.63 -11.06 10.15
C TYR A 36 12.25 -11.58 10.58
N PRO A 37 12.18 -12.49 11.56
CA PRO A 37 10.90 -12.93 12.13
C PRO A 37 10.10 -11.73 12.64
N ALA A 38 8.84 -11.62 12.23
CA ALA A 38 7.98 -10.49 12.54
C ALA A 38 6.61 -10.91 13.12
N GLY A 39 6.27 -12.20 13.08
CA GLY A 39 5.04 -12.75 13.66
C GLY A 39 4.13 -13.36 12.60
N ASP A 40 3.01 -13.92 13.04
CA ASP A 40 2.13 -14.68 12.15
C ASP A 40 1.39 -13.77 11.15
N ALA A 41 1.32 -14.23 9.89
CA ALA A 41 0.57 -13.55 8.82
C ALA A 41 0.92 -12.06 8.66
N VAL A 42 2.22 -11.72 8.68
CA VAL A 42 2.70 -10.34 8.50
C VAL A 42 2.35 -9.79 7.13
N MET A 43 1.87 -8.53 7.08
CA MET A 43 1.46 -7.91 5.82
C MET A 43 1.82 -6.42 5.70
N PRO A 44 1.00 -5.44 6.14
CA PRO A 44 1.30 -4.04 5.81
C PRO A 44 2.52 -3.55 6.57
N ILE A 45 3.40 -2.85 5.84
CA ILE A 45 4.59 -2.19 6.38
C ILE A 45 4.41 -0.68 6.27
N ALA A 46 4.64 0.05 7.37
CA ALA A 46 4.79 1.50 7.37
C ALA A 46 6.23 1.87 7.76
N VAL A 47 6.95 2.56 6.89
CA VAL A 47 8.33 3.02 7.13
C VAL A 47 8.30 4.46 7.64
N GLN A 48 9.07 4.78 8.69
CA GLN A 48 9.19 6.16 9.18
C GLN A 48 9.80 7.08 8.10
N PRO A 49 9.41 8.37 8.04
CA PRO A 49 9.95 9.32 7.06
C PRO A 49 11.47 9.44 7.08
N ASP A 50 12.08 9.33 8.28
CA ASP A 50 13.54 9.36 8.48
C ASP A 50 14.24 8.04 8.12
N ARG A 51 13.47 7.00 7.74
CA ARG A 51 13.93 5.66 7.41
C ARG A 51 14.70 4.96 8.54
N ALA A 52 14.54 5.41 9.77
CA ALA A 52 15.22 4.83 10.93
C ALA A 52 14.43 3.67 11.56
N ARG A 53 13.13 3.56 11.27
CA ARG A 53 12.26 2.48 11.76
C ARG A 53 11.19 2.09 10.75
N LEU A 54 10.64 0.91 10.95
CA LEU A 54 9.41 0.46 10.30
C LEU A 54 8.50 -0.25 11.29
N TYR A 55 7.21 -0.26 10.97
CA TYR A 55 6.15 -0.93 11.70
C TYR A 55 5.46 -1.93 10.78
N VAL A 56 5.18 -3.12 11.27
CA VAL A 56 4.55 -4.20 10.51
C VAL A 56 3.37 -4.74 11.27
N ALA A 57 2.20 -4.86 10.62
CA ALA A 57 1.09 -5.56 11.23
C ALA A 57 1.24 -7.08 11.04
N ALA A 58 1.31 -7.81 12.15
CA ALA A 58 1.08 -9.24 12.21
C ALA A 58 -0.43 -9.48 12.37
N ARG A 59 -0.99 -10.36 11.54
CA ARG A 59 -2.45 -10.49 11.34
C ARG A 59 -2.99 -11.88 11.70
N GLY A 60 -2.20 -12.69 12.40
CA GLY A 60 -2.63 -14.00 12.93
C GLY A 60 -3.71 -13.91 14.00
N GLU A 61 -3.93 -15.00 14.73
CA GLU A 61 -4.96 -15.09 15.78
C GLU A 61 -4.79 -14.04 16.89
N GLN A 62 -3.54 -13.66 17.17
CA GLN A 62 -3.18 -12.58 18.09
C GLN A 62 -2.55 -11.43 17.27
N PRO A 63 -3.37 -10.53 16.70
CA PRO A 63 -2.84 -9.46 15.87
C PRO A 63 -2.01 -8.48 16.71
N ALA A 64 -0.94 -7.98 16.11
CA ALA A 64 -0.02 -7.04 16.74
C ALA A 64 0.62 -6.11 15.71
N ILE A 65 1.14 -4.97 16.16
CA ILE A 65 2.05 -4.13 15.38
C ILE A 65 3.45 -4.32 15.93
N VAL A 66 4.36 -4.81 15.09
CA VAL A 66 5.77 -5.06 15.44
C VAL A 66 6.64 -3.94 14.90
N ALA A 67 7.49 -3.38 15.76
CA ALA A 67 8.38 -2.29 15.42
C ALA A 67 9.82 -2.78 15.26
N PHE A 68 10.48 -2.32 14.20
CA PHE A 68 11.90 -2.57 13.94
C PHE A 68 12.66 -1.25 13.84
N ARG A 69 13.84 -1.19 14.45
CA ARG A 69 14.85 -0.16 14.17
C ARG A 69 15.75 -0.62 13.04
N ILE A 70 16.12 0.30 12.16
CA ILE A 70 17.00 0.08 11.02
C ILE A 70 18.38 0.65 11.36
N ALA A 71 19.42 -0.18 11.32
CA ALA A 71 20.77 0.24 11.63
C ALA A 71 21.33 1.13 10.50
N PRO A 72 21.76 2.39 10.76
CA PRO A 72 22.14 3.34 9.70
C PRO A 72 23.30 2.87 8.81
N ALA A 73 24.22 2.07 9.35
CA ALA A 73 25.42 1.64 8.63
C ALA A 73 25.18 0.39 7.76
N SER A 74 24.39 -0.57 8.25
CA SER A 74 24.22 -1.88 7.61
C SER A 74 22.83 -2.09 6.98
N GLY A 75 21.86 -1.24 7.29
CA GLY A 75 20.46 -1.47 6.95
C GLY A 75 19.81 -2.64 7.72
N ALA A 76 20.52 -3.25 8.68
CA ALA A 76 20.02 -4.41 9.41
C ALA A 76 18.88 -4.03 10.36
N PHE A 77 17.87 -4.90 10.45
CA PHE A 77 16.71 -4.65 11.30
C PHE A 77 16.91 -5.27 12.69
N ALA A 78 16.52 -4.53 13.72
CA ALA A 78 16.43 -5.01 15.09
C ALA A 78 15.01 -4.80 15.59
N ARG A 79 14.32 -5.87 15.98
CA ARG A 79 13.00 -5.77 16.63
C ARG A 79 13.16 -4.98 17.93
N VAL A 80 12.38 -3.91 18.09
CA VAL A 80 12.44 -3.03 19.27
C VAL A 80 11.20 -3.11 20.15
N GLY A 81 10.09 -3.63 19.62
CA GLY A 81 8.92 -3.96 20.42
C GLY A 81 7.78 -4.52 19.58
N ALA A 82 6.70 -4.86 20.26
CA ALA A 82 5.45 -5.27 19.64
C ALA A 82 4.29 -4.90 20.55
N THR A 83 3.25 -4.32 19.96
CA THR A 83 2.03 -3.92 20.65
C THR A 83 0.88 -4.81 20.17
N ALA A 84 0.20 -5.49 21.07
CA ALA A 84 -1.03 -6.22 20.75
C ALA A 84 -2.14 -5.24 20.36
N ILE A 85 -2.96 -5.62 19.38
CA ILE A 85 -4.07 -4.79 18.89
C ILE A 85 -5.36 -5.60 18.87
N ASP A 86 -6.50 -4.93 19.03
CA ASP A 86 -7.80 -5.60 19.08
C ASP A 86 -8.36 -5.94 17.69
N ALA A 87 -7.86 -5.29 16.65
CA ALA A 87 -8.33 -5.45 15.28
C ALA A 87 -7.16 -5.61 14.29
N SER A 88 -7.25 -6.59 13.40
CA SER A 88 -6.26 -6.83 12.34
C SER A 88 -6.24 -5.69 11.32
N HIS A 89 -5.09 -5.06 11.12
CA HIS A 89 -4.91 -3.97 10.15
C HIS A 89 -4.58 -4.49 8.76
N ALA A 90 -5.34 -4.04 7.76
CA ALA A 90 -5.10 -4.31 6.34
C ALA A 90 -4.11 -3.32 5.71
N TYR A 91 -3.89 -2.16 6.35
CA TYR A 91 -2.98 -1.10 5.92
C TYR A 91 -2.48 -0.33 7.13
N LEU A 92 -1.21 0.10 7.09
CA LEU A 92 -0.61 0.99 8.07
C LEU A 92 -0.07 2.23 7.35
N SER A 93 -0.24 3.40 7.95
CA SER A 93 0.33 4.65 7.45
C SER A 93 0.81 5.50 8.61
N LEU A 94 1.98 6.13 8.44
CA LEU A 94 2.46 7.14 9.37
C LEU A 94 2.07 8.52 8.84
N ASP A 95 1.86 9.45 9.76
CA ASP A 95 1.86 10.86 9.43
C ASP A 95 3.24 11.33 8.95
N ARG A 96 3.31 12.51 8.37
CA ARG A 96 4.55 13.05 7.76
C ARG A 96 5.63 13.37 8.78
N SER A 97 5.29 13.55 10.05
CA SER A 97 6.29 13.66 11.14
C SER A 97 6.82 12.30 11.61
N GLY A 98 6.10 11.21 11.32
CA GLY A 98 6.41 9.87 11.78
C GLY A 98 6.06 9.60 13.25
N ARG A 99 5.32 10.53 13.89
CA ARG A 99 4.90 10.45 15.29
C ARG A 99 3.61 9.66 15.45
N TRP A 100 2.70 9.78 14.49
CA TRP A 100 1.37 9.19 14.58
C TRP A 100 1.22 8.06 13.57
N LEU A 101 0.75 6.91 14.05
CA LEU A 101 0.51 5.72 13.24
C LEU A 101 -1.00 5.50 13.11
N LEU A 102 -1.46 5.30 11.88
CA LEU A 102 -2.85 5.03 11.54
C LEU A 102 -2.96 3.62 10.95
N GLY A 103 -4.00 2.88 11.35
CA GLY A 103 -4.29 1.53 10.88
C GLY A 103 -5.73 1.39 10.40
N ALA A 104 -5.91 0.89 9.17
CA ALA A 104 -7.23 0.57 8.63
C ALA A 104 -7.52 -0.92 8.81
N SER A 105 -8.66 -1.27 9.41
CA SER A 105 -9.08 -2.66 9.65
C SER A 105 -10.23 -3.08 8.75
N TYR A 106 -9.94 -4.01 7.83
CA TYR A 106 -10.94 -4.58 6.93
C TYR A 106 -11.98 -5.43 7.68
N GLY A 107 -11.51 -6.26 8.62
CA GLY A 107 -12.38 -7.11 9.42
C GLY A 107 -13.19 -6.31 10.45
N GLY A 108 -12.51 -5.36 11.11
CA GLY A 108 -13.10 -4.50 12.14
C GLY A 108 -13.93 -3.34 11.61
N SER A 109 -13.88 -3.06 10.30
CA SER A 109 -14.54 -1.90 9.68
C SER A 109 -14.23 -0.59 10.40
N SER A 110 -12.94 -0.35 10.65
CA SER A 110 -12.49 0.72 11.52
C SER A 110 -11.17 1.36 11.09
N LEU A 111 -10.93 2.57 11.59
CA LEU A 111 -9.65 3.27 11.58
C LEU A 111 -9.16 3.39 13.02
N SER A 112 -7.91 3.03 13.29
CA SER A 112 -7.26 3.21 14.60
C SER A 112 -6.12 4.21 14.50
N VAL A 113 -5.97 5.07 15.51
CA VAL A 113 -4.90 6.08 15.63
C VAL A 113 -4.04 5.76 16.84
N TYR A 114 -2.73 5.80 16.70
CA TYR A 114 -1.76 5.46 17.73
C TYR A 114 -0.64 6.50 17.83
N ASP A 115 -0.04 6.61 19.00
CA ASP A 115 1.32 7.15 19.14
C ASP A 115 2.33 6.07 18.71
N ALA A 116 3.13 6.37 17.67
CA ALA A 116 4.09 5.44 17.12
C ALA A 116 5.20 5.06 18.12
N ALA A 117 5.57 5.97 19.03
CA ALA A 117 6.56 5.70 20.08
C ALA A 117 6.02 4.70 21.10
N ARG A 118 4.75 4.79 21.48
CA ARG A 118 4.11 3.82 22.37
C ARG A 118 3.93 2.46 21.71
N VAL A 119 3.55 2.45 20.43
CA VAL A 119 3.52 1.21 19.63
C VAL A 119 4.88 0.51 19.60
N ARG A 120 5.96 1.30 19.41
CA ARG A 120 7.34 0.82 19.47
C ARG A 120 7.70 0.24 20.83
N ASP A 121 7.28 0.89 21.92
CA ASP A 121 7.64 0.49 23.29
C ASP A 121 6.79 -0.68 23.82
N GLY A 122 5.75 -1.08 23.08
CA GLY A 122 4.91 -2.25 23.38
C GLY A 122 3.65 -1.92 24.20
N ASP A 123 3.38 -0.64 24.46
CA ASP A 123 2.24 -0.16 25.26
C ASP A 123 1.26 0.71 24.45
N GLY A 124 1.31 0.59 23.11
CA GLY A 124 0.53 1.42 22.18
C GLY A 124 -0.96 1.13 22.17
N THR A 125 -1.69 1.57 23.19
CA THR A 125 -3.16 1.63 23.14
C THR A 125 -3.60 2.65 22.07
N PRO A 126 -4.63 2.35 21.26
CA PRO A 126 -5.18 3.34 20.34
C PRO A 126 -5.61 4.62 21.10
N LEU A 127 -5.21 5.78 20.59
CA LEU A 127 -5.70 7.09 21.03
C LEU A 127 -7.17 7.28 20.62
N GLN A 128 -7.53 6.72 19.47
CA GLN A 128 -8.87 6.78 18.92
C GLN A 128 -9.12 5.55 18.02
N VAL A 129 -10.35 5.03 18.06
CA VAL A 129 -10.87 4.07 17.09
C VAL A 129 -12.15 4.66 16.50
N VAL A 130 -12.19 4.82 15.18
CA VAL A 130 -13.39 5.21 14.41
C VAL A 130 -13.99 3.96 13.80
N THR A 131 -15.25 3.68 14.07
CA THR A 131 -15.99 2.51 13.57
C THR A 131 -16.84 2.86 12.35
N ASP A 132 -17.62 1.89 11.85
CA ASP A 132 -18.61 2.07 10.78
C ASP A 132 -18.01 2.44 9.41
N LEU A 133 -16.71 2.19 9.24
CA LEU A 133 -15.99 2.30 7.98
C LEU A 133 -15.99 0.93 7.28
N ALA A 134 -17.13 0.58 6.68
CA ALA A 134 -17.41 -0.74 6.14
C ALA A 134 -16.26 -1.33 5.29
N LYS A 135 -15.55 -2.32 5.82
CA LYS A 135 -14.37 -2.92 5.18
C LYS A 135 -13.27 -1.90 4.84
N ALA A 136 -12.97 -0.98 5.77
CA ALA A 136 -11.85 -0.05 5.66
C ALA A 136 -10.58 -0.77 5.22
N HIS A 137 -10.02 -0.42 4.06
CA HIS A 137 -8.94 -1.19 3.47
C HIS A 137 -7.60 -0.46 3.46
N ALA A 138 -7.57 0.84 3.17
CA ALA A 138 -6.35 1.64 3.20
C ALA A 138 -6.57 2.94 3.96
N VAL A 139 -5.50 3.47 4.53
CA VAL A 139 -5.44 4.83 5.08
C VAL A 139 -4.19 5.52 4.55
N VAL A 140 -4.32 6.74 4.03
CA VAL A 140 -3.17 7.55 3.60
C VAL A 140 -3.28 8.97 4.14
N VAL A 141 -2.18 9.49 4.67
CA VAL A 141 -2.09 10.88 5.16
C VAL A 141 -1.68 11.81 4.01
N SER A 142 -2.30 12.98 3.89
CA SER A 142 -1.98 13.95 2.85
C SER A 142 -0.55 14.48 2.93
N PRO A 143 0.07 14.92 1.81
CA PRO A 143 1.42 15.46 1.82
C PRO A 143 1.62 16.68 2.72
N ASP A 144 0.57 17.48 2.93
CA ASP A 144 0.56 18.62 3.85
C ASP A 144 0.36 18.25 5.33
N ASN A 145 0.21 16.95 5.64
CA ASN A 145 -0.01 16.39 6.97
C ASN A 145 -1.27 16.87 7.71
N ARG A 146 -2.28 17.35 6.97
CA ARG A 146 -3.50 17.93 7.57
C ARG A 146 -4.71 17.00 7.54
N PHE A 147 -4.72 16.01 6.66
CA PHE A 147 -5.87 15.12 6.46
C PHE A 147 -5.43 13.66 6.27
N ALA A 148 -6.28 12.73 6.69
CA ALA A 148 -6.16 11.31 6.37
C ALA A 148 -7.36 10.86 5.54
N TYR A 149 -7.12 9.97 4.57
CA TYR A 149 -8.14 9.45 3.68
C TYR A 149 -8.22 7.95 3.84
N VAL A 150 -9.42 7.44 4.09
CA VAL A 150 -9.69 6.01 4.30
C VAL A 150 -10.56 5.49 3.18
N SER A 151 -10.09 4.47 2.47
CA SER A 151 -10.92 3.74 1.52
C SER A 151 -11.82 2.75 2.26
N SER A 152 -13.11 2.84 2.00
CA SER A 152 -14.12 1.94 2.54
C SER A 152 -14.63 1.05 1.42
N LEU A 153 -13.96 -0.09 1.27
CA LEU A 153 -14.19 -1.05 0.19
C LEU A 153 -15.63 -1.57 0.18
N GLY A 154 -16.23 -1.74 1.37
CA GLY A 154 -17.57 -2.31 1.53
C GLY A 154 -18.71 -1.33 1.32
N SER A 155 -18.43 -0.03 1.17
CA SER A 155 -19.46 1.00 1.01
C SER A 155 -19.28 1.90 -0.21
N ASP A 156 -18.29 1.63 -1.08
CA ASP A 156 -17.96 2.46 -2.25
C ASP A 156 -17.72 3.94 -1.88
N ARG A 157 -16.95 4.17 -0.80
CA ARG A 157 -16.64 5.51 -0.29
C ARG A 157 -15.16 5.69 0.02
N ILE A 158 -14.71 6.95 -0.08
CA ILE A 158 -13.48 7.44 0.53
C ILE A 158 -13.87 8.44 1.60
N PHE A 159 -13.52 8.16 2.85
CA PHE A 159 -13.71 9.06 3.98
C PHE A 159 -12.49 9.96 4.13
N ALA A 160 -12.72 11.25 4.41
CA ALA A 160 -11.69 12.22 4.72
C ALA A 160 -11.80 12.62 6.20
N PHE A 161 -10.68 12.60 6.91
CA PHE A 161 -10.56 13.01 8.30
C PHE A 161 -9.57 14.16 8.43
N ALA A 162 -9.93 15.21 9.15
CA ALA A 162 -8.97 16.22 9.58
C ALA A 162 -8.08 15.67 10.70
N LEU A 163 -6.79 15.94 10.61
CA LEU A 163 -5.80 15.62 11.64
C LEU A 163 -5.69 16.81 12.60
N VAL A 164 -6.09 16.60 13.86
CA VAL A 164 -6.06 17.63 14.90
C VAL A 164 -5.21 17.12 16.05
N GLU A 165 -4.07 17.76 16.28
CA GLU A 165 -3.18 17.45 17.39
C GLU A 165 -3.36 18.48 18.50
N ASP A 166 -3.55 17.99 19.73
CA ASP A 166 -3.60 18.80 20.95
C ASP A 166 -2.70 18.19 22.04
N ALA A 167 -2.86 18.63 23.29
CA ALA A 167 -2.05 18.15 24.41
C ALA A 167 -2.25 16.66 24.73
N ASP A 168 -3.39 16.08 24.36
CA ASP A 168 -3.74 14.68 24.62
C ASP A 168 -3.33 13.76 23.45
N GLY A 169 -2.88 14.33 22.33
CA GLY A 169 -2.33 13.61 21.18
C GLY A 169 -3.07 13.91 19.87
N LEU A 170 -2.93 13.02 18.89
CA LEU A 170 -3.63 13.13 17.62
C LEU A 170 -5.07 12.61 17.71
N ARG A 171 -6.00 13.40 17.19
CA ARG A 171 -7.38 13.01 16.91
C ARG A 171 -7.67 13.12 15.41
N VAL A 172 -8.51 12.21 14.93
CA VAL A 172 -9.12 12.26 13.61
C VAL A 172 -10.57 12.73 13.74
N LEU A 173 -10.94 13.77 13.01
CA LEU A 173 -12.29 14.29 12.95
C LEU A 173 -12.85 14.05 11.54
N GLU A 174 -13.98 13.35 11.43
CA GLU A 174 -14.61 13.13 10.12
C GLU A 174 -14.92 14.49 9.48
N HIS A 175 -14.35 14.71 8.29
CA HIS A 175 -14.42 15.97 7.57
C HIS A 175 -15.28 15.88 6.31
N GLY A 176 -15.51 14.66 5.80
CA GLY A 176 -16.43 14.39 4.73
C GLY A 176 -16.24 13.00 4.12
N GLU A 177 -17.08 12.68 3.16
CA GLU A 177 -16.97 11.48 2.34
C GLU A 177 -17.19 11.81 0.86
N THR A 178 -16.56 11.01 0.00
CA THR A 178 -16.79 11.04 -1.45
C THR A 178 -17.15 9.63 -1.91
N ARG A 179 -18.18 9.53 -2.75
CA ARG A 179 -18.63 8.25 -3.32
C ARG A 179 -17.89 7.96 -4.62
N VAL A 180 -17.55 6.69 -4.81
CA VAL A 180 -17.22 6.14 -6.13
C VAL A 180 -18.45 5.44 -6.72
N PRO A 181 -18.47 5.13 -8.03
CA PRO A 181 -19.56 4.34 -8.61
C PRO A 181 -19.80 3.04 -7.84
N GLY A 182 -21.05 2.58 -7.80
CA GLY A 182 -21.41 1.35 -7.11
C GLY A 182 -20.70 0.12 -7.69
N GLY A 183 -20.16 -0.74 -6.84
CA GLY A 183 -19.38 -1.90 -7.23
C GLY A 183 -17.93 -1.59 -7.58
N PHE A 184 -17.43 -0.39 -7.24
CA PHE A 184 -16.03 -0.03 -7.44
C PHE A 184 -15.11 -0.72 -6.42
N GLY A 185 -15.49 -0.77 -5.13
CA GLY A 185 -14.67 -1.37 -4.08
C GLY A 185 -13.30 -0.69 -3.93
N PRO A 186 -13.25 0.58 -3.48
CA PRO A 186 -11.99 1.32 -3.39
C PRO A 186 -11.04 0.64 -2.40
N ARG A 187 -9.83 0.33 -2.86
CA ARG A 187 -8.85 -0.43 -2.10
C ARG A 187 -7.65 0.42 -1.70
N HIS A 188 -6.55 0.41 -2.44
CA HIS A 188 -5.40 1.25 -2.13
C HIS A 188 -5.57 2.67 -2.70
N LEU A 189 -4.94 3.62 -2.02
CA LEU A 189 -4.97 5.04 -2.32
C LEU A 189 -3.55 5.53 -2.55
N HIS A 190 -3.35 6.45 -3.49
CA HIS A 190 -2.05 7.06 -3.75
C HIS A 190 -2.24 8.54 -4.08
N PHE A 191 -1.48 9.41 -3.43
CA PHE A 191 -1.48 10.84 -3.77
C PHE A 191 -0.66 11.10 -5.01
N ALA A 192 -1.12 12.05 -5.83
CA ALA A 192 -0.22 12.73 -6.76
C ALA A 192 0.88 13.49 -5.98
N ARG A 193 2.02 13.69 -6.61
CA ARG A 193 3.23 14.31 -6.05
C ARG A 193 2.97 15.72 -5.51
N ASP A 194 2.12 16.47 -6.19
CA ASP A 194 1.73 17.83 -5.78
C ASP A 194 0.72 17.86 -4.63
N GLY A 195 0.12 16.71 -4.29
CA GLY A 195 -0.90 16.58 -3.25
C GLY A 195 -2.28 17.17 -3.62
N HIS A 196 -2.48 17.54 -4.89
CA HIS A 196 -3.73 18.08 -5.42
C HIS A 196 -4.60 17.03 -6.11
N ALA A 197 -4.11 15.81 -6.26
CA ALA A 197 -4.93 14.68 -6.65
C ALA A 197 -4.73 13.47 -5.75
N LEU A 198 -5.81 12.71 -5.58
CA LEU A 198 -5.80 11.38 -4.95
C LEU A 198 -6.27 10.37 -6.01
N VAL A 199 -5.58 9.24 -6.11
CA VAL A 199 -5.94 8.14 -7.01
C VAL A 199 -6.31 6.93 -6.16
N ALA A 200 -7.43 6.29 -6.48
CA ALA A 200 -7.89 5.06 -5.85
C ALA A 200 -7.98 3.94 -6.87
N VAL A 201 -7.53 2.74 -6.50
CA VAL A 201 -7.76 1.54 -7.30
C VAL A 201 -9.03 0.82 -6.86
N SER A 202 -9.82 0.36 -7.83
CA SER A 202 -10.94 -0.54 -7.65
C SER A 202 -10.46 -1.99 -7.48
N GLU A 203 -10.72 -2.64 -6.34
CA GLU A 203 -10.46 -4.08 -6.19
C GLU A 203 -11.33 -4.90 -7.16
N PHE A 204 -12.55 -4.44 -7.43
CA PHE A 204 -13.60 -5.22 -8.10
C PHE A 204 -13.64 -5.07 -9.61
N GLN A 205 -12.98 -4.06 -10.16
CA GLN A 205 -13.06 -3.72 -11.58
C GLN A 205 -11.70 -3.35 -12.19
N ALA A 206 -10.66 -3.28 -11.36
CA ALA A 206 -9.30 -2.87 -11.71
C ALA A 206 -9.18 -1.45 -12.27
N THR A 207 -10.25 -0.65 -12.28
CA THR A 207 -10.25 0.75 -12.73
C THR A 207 -9.58 1.68 -11.72
N LEU A 208 -9.19 2.86 -12.19
CA LEU A 208 -8.66 3.95 -11.36
C LEU A 208 -9.66 5.08 -11.26
N ALA A 209 -9.94 5.54 -10.03
CA ALA A 209 -10.68 6.77 -9.77
C ALA A 209 -9.68 7.88 -9.40
N THR A 210 -9.68 8.98 -10.14
CA THR A 210 -8.89 10.17 -9.85
C THR A 210 -9.80 11.23 -9.25
N PHE A 211 -9.35 11.86 -8.17
CA PHE A 211 -10.05 12.94 -7.48
C PHE A 211 -9.17 14.17 -7.46
N THR A 212 -9.71 15.34 -7.78
CA THR A 212 -9.07 16.59 -7.37
C THR A 212 -9.20 16.74 -5.86
N ARG A 213 -8.17 17.29 -5.22
CA ARG A 213 -8.13 17.57 -3.79
C ARG A 213 -7.91 19.05 -3.57
N ASP A 214 -8.85 19.67 -2.86
CA ASP A 214 -8.62 20.99 -2.31
C ASP A 214 -7.70 20.87 -1.09
N ALA A 215 -6.50 21.44 -1.13
CA ALA A 215 -5.54 21.32 -0.03
C ALA A 215 -5.96 22.10 1.23
N ALA A 216 -6.78 23.14 1.06
CA ALA A 216 -7.23 23.98 2.18
C ALA A 216 -8.23 23.23 3.07
N SER A 217 -9.27 22.65 2.46
CA SER A 217 -10.35 21.91 3.13
C SER A 217 -10.12 20.41 3.17
N GLY A 218 -9.23 19.85 2.35
CA GLY A 218 -9.08 18.40 2.22
C GLY A 218 -10.24 17.70 1.51
N ARG A 219 -11.23 18.43 0.97
CA ARG A 219 -12.34 17.83 0.23
C ARG A 219 -11.86 17.28 -1.12
N LEU A 220 -12.41 16.14 -1.49
CA LEU A 220 -12.23 15.55 -2.81
C LEU A 220 -13.36 16.01 -3.74
N GLY A 221 -13.04 16.30 -5.00
CA GLY A 221 -14.01 16.50 -6.06
C GLY A 221 -14.68 15.18 -6.49
N ASP A 222 -15.46 15.23 -7.55
CA ASP A 222 -16.10 14.02 -8.10
C ASP A 222 -15.06 13.05 -8.66
N ALA A 223 -15.37 11.75 -8.56
CA ALA A 223 -14.52 10.69 -9.09
C ALA A 223 -14.51 10.72 -10.62
N GLN A 224 -13.32 10.85 -11.22
CA GLN A 224 -13.10 10.60 -12.64
C GLN A 224 -12.53 9.19 -12.81
N VAL A 225 -13.34 8.28 -13.34
CA VAL A 225 -13.02 6.85 -13.42
C VAL A 225 -12.51 6.47 -14.80
N SER A 226 -11.38 5.75 -14.84
CA SER A 226 -10.80 5.22 -16.06
C SER A 226 -11.72 4.19 -16.74
N ALA A 227 -11.48 3.92 -18.03
CA ALA A 227 -12.03 2.73 -18.66
C ALA A 227 -11.49 1.45 -17.99
N HIS A 228 -12.22 0.35 -18.13
CA HIS A 228 -11.75 -0.97 -17.71
C HIS A 228 -10.50 -1.38 -18.50
N HIS A 229 -9.55 -2.02 -17.83
CA HIS A 229 -8.37 -2.55 -18.51
C HIS A 229 -8.78 -3.73 -19.42
N PRO A 230 -8.38 -3.75 -20.71
CA PRO A 230 -8.71 -4.85 -21.63
C PRO A 230 -8.24 -6.22 -21.12
N ALA A 231 -7.14 -6.26 -20.38
CA ALA A 231 -6.58 -7.49 -19.81
C ALA A 231 -7.51 -8.21 -18.82
N VAL A 232 -8.51 -7.52 -18.24
CA VAL A 232 -9.48 -8.11 -17.31
C VAL A 232 -10.87 -8.28 -17.91
N ALA A 233 -11.06 -8.02 -19.21
CA ALA A 233 -12.36 -8.07 -19.87
C ALA A 233 -13.05 -9.46 -19.83
N GLY A 234 -12.28 -10.53 -19.62
CA GLY A 234 -12.79 -11.90 -19.48
C GLY A 234 -13.18 -12.30 -18.05
N LEU A 235 -13.03 -11.42 -17.06
CA LEU A 235 -13.31 -11.70 -15.65
C LEU A 235 -14.64 -11.07 -15.23
N ALA A 236 -15.34 -11.73 -14.30
CA ALA A 236 -16.49 -11.11 -13.63
C ALA A 236 -16.02 -9.95 -12.72
N HIS A 237 -16.91 -9.02 -12.39
CA HIS A 237 -16.62 -8.02 -11.36
C HIS A 237 -16.45 -8.70 -9.99
N GLY A 238 -15.50 -8.20 -9.20
CA GLY A 238 -15.26 -8.65 -7.84
C GLY A 238 -16.31 -8.14 -6.84
N HIS A 239 -16.17 -8.58 -5.58
CA HIS A 239 -17.02 -8.18 -4.47
C HIS A 239 -16.30 -8.33 -3.13
N ALA A 240 -16.84 -7.67 -2.09
CA ALA A 240 -16.28 -7.72 -0.75
C ALA A 240 -16.39 -9.13 -0.14
N ARG A 241 -15.34 -9.60 0.52
CA ARG A 241 -15.27 -10.92 1.14
C ARG A 241 -15.56 -10.91 2.65
N PRO A 242 -15.98 -12.05 3.25
CA PRO A 242 -16.37 -13.34 2.61
C PRO A 242 -17.82 -13.36 2.08
N PRO A 243 -18.18 -14.28 1.14
CA PRO A 243 -17.44 -15.46 0.65
C PRO A 243 -16.54 -15.22 -0.59
N ALA A 244 -15.62 -16.16 -0.87
CA ALA A 244 -14.80 -16.16 -2.09
C ALA A 244 -15.69 -16.37 -3.34
N PRO A 245 -15.40 -15.71 -4.48
CA PRO A 245 -16.19 -15.87 -5.70
C PRO A 245 -16.18 -17.33 -6.21
N ALA A 246 -17.34 -17.81 -6.66
CA ALA A 246 -17.45 -19.10 -7.36
C ALA A 246 -16.91 -19.04 -8.80
N VAL A 247 -16.78 -17.83 -9.35
CA VAL A 247 -16.30 -17.56 -10.72
C VAL A 247 -15.04 -16.68 -10.62
N PRO A 248 -13.99 -16.92 -11.44
CA PRO A 248 -12.85 -16.02 -11.52
C PRO A 248 -13.31 -14.58 -11.75
N SER A 249 -12.99 -13.71 -10.80
CA SER A 249 -13.43 -12.32 -10.77
C SER A 249 -12.23 -11.40 -10.64
N VAL A 250 -12.35 -10.17 -11.10
CA VAL A 250 -11.31 -9.14 -10.92
C VAL A 250 -11.00 -8.99 -9.44
N TRP A 251 -9.69 -9.00 -9.14
CA TRP A 251 -9.18 -8.92 -7.80
C TRP A 251 -7.92 -8.07 -7.75
N ALA A 252 -8.04 -6.81 -8.19
CA ALA A 252 -6.96 -5.85 -8.16
C ALA A 252 -6.52 -5.54 -6.71
N ALA A 253 -5.24 -5.27 -6.51
CA ALA A 253 -4.64 -5.12 -5.21
C ALA A 253 -3.94 -3.76 -5.06
N ASP A 254 -2.68 -3.68 -5.42
CA ASP A 254 -1.85 -2.54 -5.08
C ASP A 254 -1.86 -1.47 -6.17
N LEU A 255 -1.49 -0.25 -5.82
CA LEU A 255 -1.45 0.91 -6.71
C LEU A 255 -0.22 1.75 -6.42
N HIS A 256 0.60 1.98 -7.45
CA HIS A 256 1.74 2.90 -7.38
C HIS A 256 1.83 3.74 -8.65
N LEU A 257 2.22 5.00 -8.48
CA LEU A 257 2.49 5.92 -9.58
C LEU A 257 3.99 6.01 -9.81
N THR A 258 4.43 6.17 -11.06
CA THR A 258 5.82 6.54 -11.33
C THR A 258 6.12 7.92 -10.72
N PRO A 259 7.38 8.22 -10.35
CA PRO A 259 7.73 9.52 -9.74
C PRO A 259 7.41 10.75 -10.61
N ASP A 260 7.41 10.58 -11.93
CA ASP A 260 7.00 11.59 -12.93
C ASP A 260 5.50 11.54 -13.25
N GLU A 261 4.77 10.62 -12.61
CA GLU A 261 3.33 10.39 -12.68
C GLU A 261 2.80 10.03 -14.06
N ARG A 262 3.67 9.78 -15.03
CA ARG A 262 3.28 9.41 -16.39
C ARG A 262 2.55 8.08 -16.45
N PHE A 263 2.84 7.19 -15.50
CA PHE A 263 2.24 5.86 -15.44
C PHE A 263 1.73 5.55 -14.02
N ALA A 264 0.62 4.84 -13.97
CA ALA A 264 0.14 4.15 -12.78
C ALA A 264 0.16 2.65 -13.04
N TYR A 265 0.58 1.87 -12.06
CA TYR A 265 0.53 0.42 -12.13
C TYR A 265 -0.46 -0.13 -11.10
N VAL A 266 -1.11 -1.23 -11.45
CA VAL A 266 -2.01 -1.97 -10.57
C VAL A 266 -1.66 -3.45 -10.62
N SER A 267 -1.52 -4.11 -9.47
CA SER A 267 -1.40 -5.56 -9.44
C SER A 267 -2.79 -6.21 -9.47
N GLU A 268 -2.98 -7.22 -10.31
CA GLU A 268 -4.25 -7.95 -10.44
C GLU A 268 -4.05 -9.44 -10.11
N ARG A 269 -4.68 -9.87 -9.01
CA ARG A 269 -4.40 -11.16 -8.37
C ARG A 269 -4.91 -12.34 -9.17
N THR A 270 -6.06 -12.22 -9.83
CA THR A 270 -6.71 -13.35 -10.51
C THR A 270 -5.98 -13.73 -11.81
N SER A 271 -5.63 -12.75 -12.63
CA SER A 271 -4.90 -12.92 -13.89
C SER A 271 -3.38 -12.96 -13.71
N SER A 272 -2.87 -12.62 -12.51
CA SER A 272 -1.44 -12.53 -12.21
C SER A 272 -0.68 -11.57 -13.15
N GLN A 273 -1.19 -10.35 -13.26
CA GLN A 273 -0.64 -9.32 -14.13
C GLN A 273 -0.40 -8.00 -13.37
N LEU A 274 0.57 -7.23 -13.85
CA LEU A 274 0.72 -5.81 -13.56
C LEU A 274 0.07 -5.04 -14.71
N LEU A 275 -1.01 -4.33 -14.40
CA LEU A 275 -1.77 -3.50 -15.34
C LEU A 275 -1.19 -2.08 -15.32
N CYS A 276 -0.82 -1.56 -16.48
CA CYS A 276 -0.29 -0.21 -16.66
C CYS A 276 -1.39 0.71 -17.18
N TYR A 277 -1.45 1.90 -16.61
CA TYR A 277 -2.28 3.00 -17.05
C TYR A 277 -1.41 4.21 -17.35
N ARG A 278 -1.65 4.87 -18.46
CA ARG A 278 -0.95 6.10 -18.85
C ARG A 278 -1.75 7.32 -18.41
N ARG A 279 -1.07 8.29 -17.81
CA ARG A 279 -1.68 9.56 -17.44
C ARG A 279 -2.12 10.33 -18.68
N THR A 280 -3.34 10.85 -18.65
CA THR A 280 -3.94 11.63 -19.73
C THR A 280 -3.74 13.13 -19.49
N PRO A 281 -3.92 13.99 -20.53
CA PRO A 281 -3.73 15.44 -20.38
C PRO A 281 -4.64 16.12 -19.35
N ASP A 282 -5.80 15.54 -19.06
CA ASP A 282 -6.74 16.01 -18.02
C ASP A 282 -6.33 15.58 -16.60
N GLY A 283 -5.23 14.84 -16.45
CA GLY A 283 -4.71 14.38 -15.17
C GLY A 283 -5.28 13.04 -14.69
N THR A 284 -6.18 12.42 -15.46
CA THR A 284 -6.69 11.06 -15.19
C THR A 284 -5.77 9.99 -15.80
N TYR A 285 -6.25 8.74 -15.89
CA TYR A 285 -5.48 7.60 -16.35
C TYR A 285 -6.28 6.75 -17.35
N ALA A 286 -5.63 6.33 -18.44
CA ALA A 286 -6.20 5.44 -19.44
C ALA A 286 -5.45 4.10 -19.48
N PRO A 287 -6.13 2.95 -19.67
CA PRO A 287 -5.47 1.66 -19.81
C PRO A 287 -4.39 1.68 -20.90
N ALA A 288 -3.26 1.02 -20.63
CA ALA A 288 -2.16 0.86 -21.57
C ALA A 288 -1.79 -0.62 -21.71
N HIS A 289 -0.69 -1.05 -21.11
CA HIS A 289 -0.13 -2.39 -21.26
C HIS A 289 -0.45 -3.27 -20.04
N ALA A 290 -0.36 -4.58 -20.20
CA ALA A 290 -0.33 -5.50 -19.06
C ALA A 290 0.83 -6.48 -19.20
N THR A 291 1.47 -6.79 -18.07
CA THR A 291 2.64 -7.66 -18.03
C THR A 291 2.40 -8.81 -17.05
N PRO A 292 2.53 -10.08 -17.47
CA PRO A 292 2.51 -11.22 -16.55
C PRO A 292 3.57 -11.08 -15.45
N THR A 293 3.22 -11.47 -14.23
CA THR A 293 4.10 -11.35 -13.07
C THR A 293 3.99 -12.58 -12.15
N GLU A 294 4.57 -12.49 -10.97
CA GLU A 294 4.47 -13.49 -9.91
C GLU A 294 3.01 -13.87 -9.63
N THR A 295 2.73 -15.15 -9.39
CA THR A 295 1.38 -15.66 -9.21
C THR A 295 0.68 -15.03 -8.01
N GLN A 296 -0.53 -14.50 -8.25
CA GLN A 296 -1.35 -13.77 -7.28
C GLN A 296 -0.62 -12.54 -6.70
N PRO A 297 -0.25 -11.54 -7.54
CA PRO A 297 0.53 -10.39 -7.11
C PRO A 297 -0.30 -9.48 -6.20
N ARG A 298 0.04 -9.41 -4.91
CA ARG A 298 -0.66 -8.53 -3.96
C ARG A 298 0.11 -7.26 -3.63
N GLY A 299 1.44 -7.30 -3.67
CA GLY A 299 2.30 -6.18 -3.34
C GLY A 299 3.37 -5.97 -4.40
N PHE A 300 3.62 -4.72 -4.74
CA PHE A 300 4.76 -4.31 -5.55
C PHE A 300 5.20 -2.90 -5.13
N ALA A 301 6.31 -2.43 -5.64
CA ALA A 301 6.74 -1.04 -5.45
C ALA A 301 7.56 -0.57 -6.65
N ILE A 302 7.60 0.74 -6.87
CA ILE A 302 8.42 1.40 -7.88
C ILE A 302 9.56 2.13 -7.17
N ASP A 303 10.77 2.00 -7.69
CA ASP A 303 11.93 2.67 -7.12
C ASP A 303 11.85 4.20 -7.30
N PRO A 304 12.50 5.01 -6.43
CA PRO A 304 12.46 6.47 -6.53
C PRO A 304 12.98 7.05 -7.84
N SER A 305 13.80 6.32 -8.61
CA SER A 305 14.22 6.76 -9.95
C SER A 305 13.15 6.51 -11.03
N GLY A 306 12.12 5.71 -10.75
CA GLY A 306 11.07 5.36 -11.69
C GLY A 306 11.50 4.39 -12.79
N ARG A 307 12.67 3.74 -12.64
CA ARG A 307 13.25 2.84 -13.64
C ARG A 307 12.95 1.38 -13.35
N TRP A 308 12.72 1.04 -12.09
CA TRP A 308 12.57 -0.34 -11.63
C TRP A 308 11.27 -0.52 -10.87
N LEU A 309 10.52 -1.55 -11.26
CA LEU A 309 9.37 -2.06 -10.52
C LEU A 309 9.73 -3.41 -9.91
N VAL A 310 9.50 -3.58 -8.62
CA VAL A 310 9.72 -4.84 -7.91
C VAL A 310 8.37 -5.41 -7.46
N ALA A 311 8.09 -6.68 -7.75
CA ALA A 311 6.81 -7.33 -7.46
C ALA A 311 6.98 -8.69 -6.77
N CYS A 312 6.00 -9.03 -5.93
CA CYS A 312 5.87 -10.34 -5.30
C CYS A 312 4.42 -10.87 -5.40
N GLY A 313 4.23 -12.18 -5.24
CA GLY A 313 2.91 -12.81 -5.30
C GLY A 313 2.63 -13.75 -4.13
N GLU A 314 1.38 -13.77 -3.67
CA GLU A 314 0.95 -14.57 -2.51
C GLU A 314 1.14 -16.07 -2.74
N LEU A 315 1.08 -16.50 -4.01
CA LEU A 315 1.27 -17.89 -4.45
C LEU A 315 2.58 -18.10 -5.22
N SER A 316 3.53 -17.17 -5.11
CA SER A 316 4.87 -17.32 -5.64
C SER A 316 5.91 -17.26 -4.52
N GLU A 317 6.96 -18.07 -4.66
CA GLU A 317 8.13 -18.03 -3.77
C GLU A 317 9.26 -17.18 -4.36
N TYR A 318 8.94 -16.21 -5.23
CA TYR A 318 9.91 -15.37 -5.92
C TYR A 318 9.57 -13.88 -5.84
N VAL A 319 10.60 -13.06 -5.99
CA VAL A 319 10.51 -11.61 -6.15
C VAL A 319 11.11 -11.26 -7.51
N SER A 320 10.34 -10.55 -8.33
CA SER A 320 10.73 -10.15 -9.68
C SER A 320 10.97 -8.65 -9.78
N VAL A 321 11.97 -8.26 -10.59
CA VAL A 321 12.28 -6.88 -10.97
C VAL A 321 12.01 -6.71 -12.46
N TYR A 322 11.42 -5.58 -12.81
CA TYR A 322 11.11 -5.16 -14.16
C TYR A 322 11.72 -3.79 -14.44
N ALA A 323 12.31 -3.64 -15.62
CA ALA A 323 12.64 -2.31 -16.15
C ALA A 323 11.36 -1.63 -16.66
N ILE A 324 11.16 -0.38 -16.28
CA ILE A 324 10.07 0.47 -16.78
C ILE A 324 10.58 1.20 -18.03
N ALA A 325 9.93 0.99 -19.17
CA ALA A 325 10.21 1.75 -20.37
C ALA A 325 9.72 3.20 -20.18
N PRO A 326 10.60 4.21 -20.36
CA PRO A 326 10.26 5.60 -20.07
C PRO A 326 9.21 6.16 -21.04
N ASP A 327 9.06 5.60 -22.24
CA ASP A 327 8.20 6.18 -23.27
C ASP A 327 6.74 5.74 -23.15
N ASP A 328 6.51 4.46 -22.86
CA ASP A 328 5.17 3.85 -22.87
C ASP A 328 4.81 3.10 -21.57
N GLY A 329 5.74 2.98 -20.62
CA GLY A 329 5.50 2.31 -19.34
C GLY A 329 5.41 0.79 -19.48
N THR A 330 5.85 0.21 -20.59
CA THR A 330 5.98 -1.26 -20.69
C THR A 330 6.99 -1.79 -19.68
N LEU A 331 6.71 -2.98 -19.13
CA LEU A 331 7.58 -3.65 -18.17
C LEU A 331 8.35 -4.77 -18.86
N THR A 332 9.68 -4.73 -18.78
CA THR A 332 10.55 -5.81 -19.27
C THR A 332 11.14 -6.58 -18.08
N PRO A 333 10.98 -7.91 -17.98
CA PRO A 333 11.61 -8.70 -16.93
C PRO A 333 13.13 -8.49 -16.89
N HIS A 334 13.68 -8.26 -15.71
CA HIS A 334 15.10 -7.96 -15.53
C HIS A 334 15.80 -8.93 -14.58
N ALA A 335 15.24 -9.15 -13.39
CA ALA A 335 15.77 -10.09 -12.41
C ALA A 335 14.64 -10.84 -11.73
N ARG A 336 14.91 -12.07 -11.29
CA ARG A 336 13.99 -12.86 -10.48
C ARG A 336 14.79 -13.69 -9.49
N VAL A 337 14.51 -13.52 -8.20
CA VAL A 337 15.23 -14.17 -7.12
C VAL A 337 14.28 -14.87 -6.17
N ALA A 338 14.77 -15.86 -5.42
CA ALA A 338 13.97 -16.54 -4.40
C ALA A 338 13.50 -15.55 -3.32
N GLY A 339 12.21 -15.57 -3.04
CA GLY A 339 11.51 -14.80 -2.02
C GLY A 339 11.17 -15.65 -0.79
N GLY A 340 10.05 -15.34 -0.14
CA GLY A 340 9.42 -16.20 0.87
C GLY A 340 7.98 -16.53 0.48
N ARG A 341 7.32 -17.37 1.29
CA ARG A 341 5.95 -17.83 1.04
C ARG A 341 4.94 -16.79 1.50
N GLY A 342 3.86 -16.65 0.73
CA GLY A 342 2.78 -15.71 1.05
C GLY A 342 3.22 -14.25 0.94
N ALA A 343 4.15 -13.94 0.03
CA ALA A 343 4.68 -12.59 -0.18
C ALA A 343 3.57 -11.65 -0.65
N ASN A 344 3.37 -10.52 0.04
CA ASN A 344 2.13 -9.73 -0.11
C ASN A 344 2.29 -8.21 -0.02
N TRP A 345 3.48 -7.72 0.34
CA TRP A 345 3.75 -6.30 0.53
C TRP A 345 5.21 -6.02 0.20
N ILE A 346 5.47 -4.88 -0.45
CA ILE A 346 6.82 -4.40 -0.70
C ILE A 346 6.95 -2.96 -0.21
N ALA A 347 8.02 -2.67 0.52
CA ALA A 347 8.44 -1.32 0.89
C ALA A 347 9.89 -1.10 0.44
N MET A 348 10.26 0.16 0.21
CA MET A 348 11.64 0.54 -0.17
C MET A 348 12.21 1.55 0.82
N ILE A 349 13.47 1.34 1.19
CA ILE A 349 14.24 2.12 2.18
C ILE A 349 15.56 2.55 1.58
#